data_AF-A0A0X3ASC8-F1
#
_entry.id   AF-A0A0X3ASC8-F1
#
_cell.length_a   1.000
_cell.length_b   1.000
_cell.length_c   1.000
_cell.angle_alpha   90.00
_cell.angle_beta   90.00
_cell.angle_gamma   90.00
#
_symmetry.space_group_name_H-M   'P 1'
#
loop_
_entity.id
_entity.type
_entity.pdbx_description
1 polymer ?
#
loop_
_entity_poly.entity_id
_entity_poly.type
_entity_poly.pdbx_seq_one_letter_code
_entity_poly.pdbx_strand_id
1 'polypeptide(L)'
;MNTTNEILQALGISYWQYDHYREQCFYRWCIEHSYKSFIDIRQLYQHDGVRNWYLDTWVFYVEKPFIRENKDFFVLNEKQHLVEILTLYTYKLERFYPQTLLKIIKKENHAVLNNRRSKREDNFLK
;
A
#
# COMPACT_ATOMS: atom_id res chain seq x y z
N MET A 1 -4.13 6.42 20.00
CA MET A 1 -3.64 7.69 19.42
C MET A 1 -3.85 7.64 17.93
N ASN A 2 -4.50 8.65 17.35
CA ASN A 2 -4.72 8.76 15.91
C ASN A 2 -3.46 9.39 15.31
N THR A 3 -2.50 8.56 14.90
CA THR A 3 -1.20 8.95 14.37
C THR A 3 -1.32 9.85 13.13
N THR A 4 -2.36 9.64 12.32
CA THR A 4 -2.65 10.50 11.16
C THR A 4 -2.84 11.96 11.58
N ASN A 5 -3.62 12.26 12.63
CA ASN A 5 -3.85 13.64 13.06
C ASN A 5 -2.57 14.37 13.49
N GLU A 6 -1.66 13.67 14.18
CA GLU A 6 -0.38 14.23 14.59
C GLU A 6 0.48 14.57 13.37
N ILE A 7 0.48 13.71 12.34
CA ILE A 7 1.17 13.95 11.08
C ILE A 7 0.58 15.14 10.33
N LEU A 8 -0.74 15.25 10.26
CA LEU A 8 -1.41 16.38 9.59
C LEU A 8 -1.01 17.72 10.24
N GLN A 9 -0.98 17.76 11.57
CA GLN A 9 -0.56 18.95 12.31
C GLN A 9 0.93 19.27 12.08
N ALA A 10 1.79 18.26 12.19
CA ALA A 10 3.24 18.42 12.03
C ALA A 10 3.62 18.89 10.61
N LEU A 11 2.98 18.34 9.59
CA LEU A 11 3.24 18.69 8.19
C LEU A 11 2.46 19.93 7.73
N GLY A 12 1.42 20.34 8.47
CA GLY A 12 0.54 21.42 8.08
C GLY A 12 -0.23 21.16 6.78
N ILE A 13 -0.57 19.90 6.52
CA ILE A 13 -1.32 19.47 5.33
C ILE A 13 -2.73 19.01 5.68
N SER A 14 -3.62 19.05 4.71
CA SER A 14 -4.97 18.51 4.85
C SER A 14 -4.97 16.98 4.83
N TYR A 15 -6.04 16.40 5.39
CA TYR A 15 -6.28 14.95 5.30
C TYR A 15 -6.27 14.48 3.84
N TRP A 16 -6.88 15.22 2.91
CA TRP A 16 -6.92 14.86 1.49
C TRP A 16 -5.54 14.81 0.84
N GLN A 17 -4.66 15.76 1.15
CA GLN A 17 -3.27 15.75 0.66
C GLN A 17 -2.51 14.54 1.19
N TYR A 18 -2.69 14.21 2.47
CA TYR A 18 -2.05 13.06 3.08
C TYR A 18 -2.57 11.73 2.54
N ASP A 19 -3.89 11.58 2.42
CA ASP A 19 -4.52 10.38 1.89
C ASP A 19 -4.13 10.16 0.43
N HIS A 20 -4.10 11.22 -0.38
CA HIS A 20 -3.61 11.16 -1.75
C HIS A 20 -2.14 10.71 -1.83
N TYR A 21 -1.27 11.24 -0.96
CA TYR A 21 0.13 10.81 -0.89
C TYR A 21 0.27 9.33 -0.52
N ARG A 22 -0.50 8.86 0.47
CA ARG A 22 -0.51 7.45 0.88
C ARG A 22 -1.00 6.54 -0.25
N GLU A 23 -2.02 6.98 -0.99
CA GLU A 23 -2.55 6.25 -2.16
C GLU A 23 -1.52 6.19 -3.30
N GLN A 24 -0.78 7.28 -3.57
CA GLN A 24 0.34 7.27 -4.53
C GLN A 24 1.44 6.29 -4.13
N CYS A 25 1.78 6.24 -2.84
CA CYS A 25 2.76 5.28 -2.32
C CYS A 25 2.26 3.83 -2.45
N PHE A 26 0.97 3.59 -2.20
CA PHE A 26 0.35 2.29 -2.39
C PHE A 26 0.39 1.85 -3.86
N TYR A 27 0.06 2.75 -4.78
CA TYR A 27 0.13 2.47 -6.21
C TYR A 27 1.55 2.16 -6.67
N ARG A 28 2.56 2.95 -6.23
CA ARG A 28 3.98 2.67 -6.51
C ARG A 28 4.41 1.30 -5.99
N TRP A 29 4.01 0.98 -4.76
CA TRP A 29 4.25 -0.34 -4.18
C TRP A 29 3.63 -1.45 -5.05
N CYS A 30 2.40 -1.28 -5.53
CA CYS A 30 1.75 -2.24 -6.43
C CYS A 30 2.51 -2.41 -7.75
N ILE A 31 3.03 -1.33 -8.35
CA ILE A 31 3.87 -1.39 -9.55
C ILE A 31 5.10 -2.27 -9.31
N GLU A 32 5.88 -1.98 -8.27
CA GLU A 32 7.11 -2.72 -8.02
C GLU A 32 6.86 -4.21 -7.80
N HIS A 33 5.78 -4.50 -7.08
CA HIS A 33 5.46 -5.84 -6.68
C HIS A 33 4.70 -6.64 -7.73
N SER A 34 4.04 -5.98 -8.70
CA SER A 34 3.51 -6.65 -9.89
C SER A 34 4.65 -7.28 -10.69
N TYR A 35 5.75 -6.54 -10.89
CA TYR A 35 6.93 -7.07 -11.60
C TYR A 35 7.58 -8.23 -10.86
N LYS A 36 7.74 -8.13 -9.54
CA LYS A 36 8.39 -9.18 -8.71
C LYS A 36 7.53 -10.44 -8.56
N SER A 37 6.20 -10.30 -8.51
CA SER A 37 5.27 -11.42 -8.31
C SER A 37 4.81 -12.09 -9.60
N PHE A 38 4.96 -11.43 -10.75
CA PHE A 38 4.26 -11.75 -12.00
C PHE A 38 2.73 -11.77 -11.84
N ILE A 39 2.19 -10.87 -11.02
CA ILE A 39 0.74 -10.62 -10.87
C ILE A 39 0.44 -9.29 -11.55
N ASP A 40 -0.70 -9.20 -12.24
CA ASP A 40 -1.11 -7.95 -12.87
C ASP A 40 -1.32 -6.83 -11.83
N ILE A 41 -0.85 -5.62 -12.14
CA ILE A 41 -0.94 -4.48 -11.22
C ILE A 41 -2.39 -4.18 -10.81
N ARG A 42 -3.36 -4.30 -11.72
CA ARG A 42 -4.77 -4.03 -11.42
C ARG A 42 -5.28 -5.01 -10.38
N GLN A 43 -4.84 -6.26 -10.44
CA GLN A 43 -5.21 -7.27 -9.45
C GLN A 43 -4.64 -6.96 -8.07
N LEU A 44 -3.39 -6.50 -7.97
CA LEU A 44 -2.81 -6.08 -6.69
C LEU A 44 -3.52 -4.84 -6.13
N TYR A 45 -3.72 -3.84 -6.99
CA TYR A 45 -4.28 -2.55 -6.61
C TYR A 45 -5.74 -2.64 -6.18
N GLN A 46 -6.52 -3.53 -6.80
CA GLN A 46 -7.95 -3.71 -6.51
C GLN A 46 -8.23 -4.77 -5.43
N HIS A 47 -7.22 -5.51 -4.96
CA HIS A 47 -7.43 -6.55 -3.97
C HIS A 47 -7.51 -5.95 -2.56
N ASP A 48 -8.70 -5.98 -1.96
CA ASP A 48 -8.97 -5.38 -0.64
C ASP A 48 -8.01 -5.87 0.45
N GLY A 49 -7.68 -7.17 0.46
CA GLY A 49 -6.73 -7.71 1.43
C GLY A 49 -5.32 -7.13 1.30
N VAL A 50 -4.90 -6.75 0.09
CA VAL A 50 -3.59 -6.12 -0.16
C VAL A 50 -3.64 -4.67 0.30
N ARG A 51 -4.72 -3.96 -0.02
CA ARG A 51 -4.93 -2.58 0.43
C ARG A 51 -4.98 -2.49 1.95
N ASN A 52 -5.77 -3.34 2.61
CA ASN A 52 -5.89 -3.35 4.07
C ASN A 52 -4.55 -3.67 4.74
N TRP A 53 -3.84 -4.70 4.26
CA TRP A 53 -2.50 -5.02 4.75
C TRP A 53 -1.53 -3.85 4.58
N TYR A 54 -1.58 -3.16 3.44
CA TYR A 54 -0.71 -2.02 3.18
C TYR A 54 -1.00 -0.87 4.16
N LEU A 55 -2.27 -0.54 4.37
CA LEU A 55 -2.70 0.51 5.31
C LEU A 55 -2.32 0.18 6.76
N ASP A 56 -2.48 -1.07 7.18
CA ASP A 56 -2.04 -1.51 8.51
C ASP A 56 -0.52 -1.36 8.65
N THR A 57 0.21 -1.88 7.66
CA THR A 57 1.69 -1.84 7.62
C THR A 57 2.19 -0.39 7.59
N TRP A 58 1.49 0.51 6.90
CA TRP A 58 1.78 1.93 6.85
C TRP A 58 1.78 2.56 8.24
N VAL A 59 0.76 2.28 9.06
CA VAL A 59 0.69 2.79 10.43
C VAL A 59 1.88 2.29 11.25
N PHE A 60 2.27 1.02 11.12
CA PHE A 60 3.33 0.42 11.93
C PHE A 60 4.75 0.83 11.52
N TYR A 61 5.02 0.96 10.22
CA TYR A 61 6.37 1.18 9.71
C TYR A 61 6.63 2.60 9.23
N VAL A 62 5.57 3.37 8.95
CA VAL A 62 5.66 4.75 8.50
C VAL A 62 5.22 5.69 9.61
N GLU A 63 3.95 5.67 10.00
CA GLU A 63 3.41 6.71 10.88
C GLU A 63 4.00 6.67 12.29
N LYS A 64 3.95 5.51 12.95
CA LYS A 64 4.43 5.38 14.33
C LYS A 64 5.93 5.69 14.46
N PRO A 65 6.83 5.15 13.61
CA PRO A 65 8.25 5.48 13.69
C PRO A 65 8.53 6.94 13.36
N PHE A 66 7.87 7.49 12.33
CA PHE A 66 8.00 8.90 11.95
C PHE A 66 7.67 9.83 13.12
N ILE A 67 6.52 9.63 13.76
CA ILE A 67 6.12 10.44 14.92
C ILE A 67 7.11 10.26 16.06
N ARG A 68 7.47 9.02 16.40
CA ARG A 68 8.33 8.72 17.55
C ARG A 68 9.73 9.33 17.41
N GLU A 69 10.32 9.25 16.22
CA GLU A 69 11.71 9.61 15.96
C GLU A 69 11.89 11.08 15.60
N ASN A 70 10.82 11.80 15.24
CA ASN A 70 10.90 13.19 14.78
C ASN A 70 10.11 14.19 15.64
N LYS A 71 9.73 13.81 16.87
CA LYS A 71 8.98 14.70 17.79
C LYS A 71 9.64 16.06 17.99
N ASP A 72 10.96 16.09 18.08
CA ASP A 72 11.70 17.32 18.34
C ASP A 72 11.60 18.29 17.15
N PHE A 73 11.61 17.76 15.92
CA PHE A 73 11.43 18.55 14.70
C PHE A 73 10.01 19.10 14.54
N PHE A 74 9.01 18.48 15.16
CA PHE A 74 7.64 18.99 15.15
C PHE A 74 7.55 20.33 15.90
N VAL A 75 8.34 20.49 16.97
CA VAL A 75 8.41 21.72 17.77
C VAL A 75 9.11 22.85 17.02
N LEU A 76 10.07 22.51 16.15
CA LEU A 76 10.84 23.47 15.35
C LEU A 76 10.09 23.98 14.10
N ASN A 77 8.91 23.43 13.79
CA ASN A 77 8.05 23.82 12.67
C ASN A 77 8.73 23.74 11.28
N GLU A 78 9.69 22.82 11.11
CA GLU A 78 10.41 22.59 9.86
C GLU A 78 9.64 21.66 8.90
N LYS A 79 8.44 22.09 8.49
CA LYS A 79 7.47 21.25 7.76
C LYS A 79 8.03 20.61 6.49
N GLN A 80 8.87 21.34 5.74
CA GLN A 80 9.42 20.83 4.49
C GLN A 80 10.41 19.67 4.71
N HIS A 81 11.24 19.77 5.75
CA HIS A 81 12.15 18.70 6.14
C HIS A 81 11.40 17.46 6.61
N LEU A 82 10.29 17.65 7.34
CA LEU A 82 9.43 16.56 7.81
C LEU A 82 8.77 15.77 6.65
N VAL A 83 8.44 16.41 5.53
CA VAL A 83 7.91 15.72 4.33
C VAL A 83 8.98 14.83 3.70
N GLU A 84 10.22 15.32 3.60
CA GLU A 84 11.36 14.54 3.09
C GLU A 84 11.63 13.34 3.99
N ILE A 85 11.66 13.55 5.31
CA ILE A 85 11.84 12.48 6.29
C ILE A 85 10.72 11.44 6.20
N LEU A 86 9.46 11.85 6.09
CA LEU A 86 8.33 10.92 5.96
C LEU A 86 8.53 9.98 4.76
N THR A 87 9.02 10.52 3.64
CA THR A 87 9.30 9.74 2.43
C THR A 87 10.35 8.65 2.68
N LEU A 88 11.35 8.90 3.54
CA LEU A 88 12.34 7.90 3.92
C LEU A 88 11.74 6.65 4.60
N TYR A 89 10.68 6.84 5.40
CA TYR A 89 9.99 5.71 6.03
C TYR A 89 9.18 4.88 5.02
N THR A 90 8.68 5.49 3.94
CA THR A 90 7.94 4.76 2.90
C THR A 90 8.83 3.73 2.18
N TYR A 91 10.12 4.03 1.96
CA TYR A 91 11.07 3.08 1.37
C TYR A 91 11.29 1.82 2.23
N LYS A 92 11.12 1.94 3.55
CA LYS A 92 11.19 0.75 4.44
C LYS A 92 10.02 -0.16 4.15
N LEU A 93 8.83 0.40 3.95
CA LEU A 93 7.60 -0.34 3.66
C LEU A 93 7.67 -1.05 2.30
N GLU A 94 8.31 -0.45 1.29
CA GLU A 94 8.52 -1.03 -0.04
C GLU A 94 9.28 -2.36 -0.03
N ARG A 95 10.10 -2.60 0.99
CA ARG A 95 10.85 -3.85 1.17
C ARG A 95 10.01 -4.98 1.77
N PHE A 96 8.88 -4.68 2.39
CA PHE A 96 8.00 -5.68 2.97
C PHE A 96 7.03 -6.22 1.93
N TYR A 97 6.81 -7.54 2.00
CA TYR A 97 6.10 -8.26 0.97
C TYR A 97 5.15 -9.31 1.58
N PRO A 98 3.82 -9.21 1.38
CA PRO A 98 2.87 -10.12 1.99
C PRO A 98 2.77 -11.41 1.18
N GLN A 99 3.78 -12.27 1.31
CA GLN A 99 3.88 -13.55 0.58
C GLN A 99 2.59 -14.39 0.64
N THR A 100 1.92 -14.40 1.78
CA THR A 100 0.66 -15.13 1.97
C THR A 100 -0.47 -14.57 1.09
N LEU A 101 -0.62 -13.24 1.01
CA LEU A 101 -1.67 -12.61 0.20
C LEU A 101 -1.46 -12.87 -1.30
N LEU A 102 -0.21 -12.90 -1.76
CA LEU A 102 0.09 -13.15 -3.16
C LEU A 102 -0.21 -14.59 -3.57
N LYS A 103 0.01 -15.54 -2.66
CA LYS A 103 -0.40 -16.94 -2.88
C LYS A 103 -1.92 -17.05 -3.01
N ILE A 104 -2.68 -16.26 -2.23
CA ILE A 104 -4.14 -16.21 -2.32
C ILE A 104 -4.55 -15.66 -3.69
N ILE A 105 -4.04 -14.50 -4.10
CA ILE A 105 -4.35 -13.88 -5.40
C ILE A 105 -4.02 -14.82 -6.57
N LYS A 106 -2.86 -15.49 -6.53
CA LYS A 106 -2.49 -16.46 -7.57
C LYS A 106 -3.48 -17.62 -7.65
N LYS A 107 -3.91 -18.17 -6.51
CA LYS A 107 -4.92 -19.24 -6.48
C LYS A 107 -6.26 -18.78 -7.04
N GLU A 108 -6.72 -17.59 -6.67
CA GLU A 108 -7.95 -16.99 -7.19
C GLU A 108 -7.90 -16.82 -8.71
N ASN A 109 -6.76 -16.33 -9.23
CA ASN A 109 -6.54 -16.19 -10.67
C ASN A 109 -6.62 -17.53 -11.42
N HIS A 110 -6.00 -18.58 -10.88
CA HIS A 110 -6.08 -19.92 -11.47
C HIS A 110 -7.51 -20.46 -11.48
N ALA A 111 -8.26 -20.27 -10.39
CA ALA A 111 -9.67 -20.68 -10.32
C ALA A 111 -10.54 -19.96 -11.36
N VAL A 112 -10.34 -18.65 -11.55
CA VAL A 112 -11.07 -17.86 -12.55
C VAL A 112 -10.77 -18.33 -13.98
N LEU A 113 -9.50 -18.62 -14.29
CA LEU A 113 -9.09 -19.13 -15.61
C LEU A 113 -9.70 -20.50 -15.91
N ASN A 114 -9.70 -21.40 -14.92
CA ASN A 114 -10.29 -22.74 -15.07
C ASN A 114 -11.81 -22.66 -15.30
N ASN A 115 -12.51 -21.82 -14.53
CA ASN A 115 -13.95 -21.60 -14.72
C ASN A 115 -14.28 -21.00 -16.10
N ARG A 116 -13.43 -20.11 -16.64
CA ARG A 116 -13.61 -19.56 -17.99
C ARG A 116 -13.37 -20.59 -19.09
N ARG A 117 -12.45 -21.54 -18.90
CA ARG A 117 -12.18 -22.62 -19.86
C ARG A 117 -13.35 -23.61 -19.91
N SER A 118 -13.81 -24.09 -18.74
CA SER A 118 -14.98 -24.99 -18.66
C SER A 118 -16.23 -24.38 -19.31
N LYS A 119 -16.55 -23.10 -19.05
CA LYS A 119 -17.69 -22.42 -19.71
C LYS A 119 -17.56 -22.30 -21.23
N ARG A 120 -16.34 -22.26 -21.77
CA ARG A 120 -16.14 -22.23 -23.22
C ARG A 120 -16.36 -23.62 -23.82
N GLU A 121 -15.82 -24.66 -23.20
CA GLU A 121 -16.00 -26.05 -23.63
C GLU A 121 -17.48 -26.44 -23.64
N ASP A 122 -18.25 -26.05 -22.63
CA ASP A 122 -19.70 -26.28 -22.56
C ASP A 122 -20.50 -25.57 -23.67
N ASN A 123 -20.00 -24.43 -24.17
CA ASN A 123 -20.62 -23.68 -25.26
C ASN A 123 -20.23 -24.19 -26.65
N PHE A 124 -19.11 -24.92 -26.78
CA PHE A 124 -18.70 -25.55 -28.05
C PHE A 124 -19.40 -26.91 -28.29
N LEU A 125 -19.92 -27.53 -27.24
CA LEU A 125 -20.62 -28.83 -27.27
C LEU A 125 -22.15 -28.71 -27.42
N LYS A 126 -22.67 -27.50 -27.61
CA LYS A 126 -24.08 -27.19 -27.92
C LYS A 126 -24.21 -26.66 -29.34
#